data_AF-A0A5C4X5N2-F1
#
_entry.id   AF-A0A5C4X5N2-F1
#
_cell.length_a   1.000
_cell.length_b   1.000
_cell.length_c   1.000
_cell.angle_alpha   90.00
_cell.angle_beta   90.00
_cell.angle_gamma   90.00
#
_symmetry.space_group_name_H-M   'P 1'
#
loop_
_entity.id
_entity.type
_entity.pdbx_description
1 polymer ?
#
loop_
_entity_poly.entity_id
_entity_poly.type
_entity_poly.pdbx_seq_one_letter_code
_entity_poly.pdbx_strand_id
1 'polypeptide(L)' 'MSGRTALLPNPKDPTELHARTTRLAVEARRDPAMRNGAIARIAEQTGVHKEALQTWVKRA' A
#
# COMPACT_ATOMS: atom_id res chain seq x y z
N MET A 1 -14.59 -11.60 31.99
CA MET A 1 -13.35 -11.71 31.19
C MET A 1 -13.69 -11.47 29.73
N SER A 2 -13.58 -10.23 29.26
CA SER A 2 -13.88 -9.88 27.88
C SER A 2 -12.79 -10.41 26.96
N GLY A 3 -13.11 -11.48 26.23
CA GLY A 3 -12.30 -11.99 25.15
C GLY A 3 -12.29 -10.97 24.02
N ARG A 4 -11.23 -10.18 23.96
CA ARG A 4 -10.94 -9.23 22.89
C ARG A 4 -10.58 -10.05 21.66
N THR A 5 -11.58 -10.48 20.91
CA THR A 5 -11.41 -11.11 19.60
C THR A 5 -10.67 -10.12 18.71
N ALA A 6 -9.36 -10.35 18.57
CA ALA A 6 -8.57 -9.71 17.55
C ALA A 6 -9.22 -10.04 16.21
N LEU A 7 -9.87 -9.05 15.61
CA LEU A 7 -10.29 -9.09 14.22
C LEU A 7 -9.02 -9.36 13.42
N LEU A 8 -8.83 -10.61 12.99
CA LEU A 8 -7.81 -10.94 12.01
C LEU A 8 -8.11 -10.05 10.79
N PRO A 9 -7.13 -9.29 10.28
CA PRO A 9 -7.34 -8.42 9.14
C PRO A 9 -7.91 -9.24 8.00
N ASN A 10 -9.16 -8.93 7.65
CA ASN A 10 -9.88 -9.62 6.61
C ASN A 10 -9.19 -9.25 5.28
N PRO A 11 -8.72 -10.19 4.47
CA PRO A 11 -8.00 -9.91 3.22
C PRO A 11 -8.85 -9.15 2.17
N LYS A 12 -10.12 -8.86 2.48
CA LYS A 12 -11.03 -8.07 1.66
C LYS A 12 -11.19 -6.62 2.14
N ASP A 13 -10.40 -6.14 3.09
CA ASP A 13 -10.51 -4.76 3.56
C ASP A 13 -9.72 -3.80 2.63
N PRO A 14 -10.39 -3.08 1.72
CA PRO A 14 -9.71 -2.24 0.74
C PRO A 14 -8.92 -1.10 1.40
N THR A 15 -9.29 -0.70 2.62
CA THR A 15 -8.62 0.34 3.40
C THR A 15 -7.23 -0.09 3.88
N GLU A 16 -7.09 -1.35 4.30
CA GLU A 16 -5.80 -1.88 4.74
C GLU A 16 -4.86 -2.11 3.55
N LEU A 17 -5.40 -2.66 2.45
CA LEU A 17 -4.65 -2.77 1.20
C LEU A 17 -4.15 -1.40 0.74
N HIS A 18 -5.01 -0.38 0.78
CA HIS A 18 -4.69 0.99 0.46
C HIS A 18 -3.59 1.57 1.36
N ALA A 19 -3.71 1.41 2.69
CA ALA A 19 -2.73 1.92 3.64
C ALA A 19 -1.37 1.24 3.46
N ARG A 20 -1.37 -0.09 3.27
CA ARG A 20 -0.16 -0.89 3.07
C ARG A 20 0.55 -0.52 1.76
N THR A 21 -0.17 -0.49 0.64
CA THR A 21 0.43 -0.16 -0.66
C THR A 21 0.95 1.26 -0.72
N THR A 22 0.21 2.21 -0.18
CA THR A 22 0.64 3.61 -0.08
C THR A 22 1.93 3.73 0.74
N ARG A 23 2.00 3.06 1.89
CA ARG A 23 3.21 3.07 2.73
C ARG A 23 4.43 2.51 2.01
N LEU A 24 4.29 1.34 1.37
CA LEU A 24 5.38 0.72 0.60
C LEU A 24 5.86 1.64 -0.51
N ALA A 25 4.94 2.30 -1.22
CA ALA A 25 5.29 3.20 -2.32
C ALA A 25 5.95 4.49 -1.84
N VAL A 26 5.57 5.01 -0.68
CA VAL A 26 6.25 6.15 -0.04
C VAL A 26 7.65 5.76 0.42
N GLU A 27 7.82 4.59 1.05
CA GLU A 27 9.12 4.09 1.50
C GLU A 27 10.06 3.86 0.30
N ALA A 28 9.59 3.22 -0.77
CA ALA A 28 10.38 3.00 -1.98
C ALA A 28 10.78 4.30 -2.71
N ARG A 29 9.98 5.38 -2.59
CA ARG A 29 10.33 6.69 -3.15
C ARG A 29 11.40 7.44 -2.36
N ARG A 30 11.61 7.09 -1.09
CA ARG A 30 12.65 7.69 -0.25
C ARG A 30 14.05 7.20 -0.65
N ASP A 31 14.13 6.02 -1.25
CA ASP A 31 15.38 5.50 -1.82
C ASP A 31 15.61 6.08 -3.24
N PRO A 32 16.67 6.87 -3.45
CA PRO A 32 16.97 7.45 -4.76
C PRO A 32 17.28 6.39 -5.84
N ALA A 33 17.75 5.20 -5.46
CA ALA A 33 18.00 4.09 -6.39
C ALA A 33 16.69 3.38 -6.79
N MET A 34 15.70 3.31 -5.90
CA MET A 34 14.43 2.61 -6.15
C MET A 34 13.28 3.52 -6.59
N ARG A 35 13.42 4.85 -6.41
CA ARG A 35 12.47 5.89 -6.82
C ARG A 35 11.87 5.65 -8.20
N ASN A 36 12.71 5.32 -9.18
CA ASN A 36 12.29 5.13 -10.55
C ASN A 36 11.59 3.78 -10.69
N GLY A 37 10.30 3.82 -11.04
CA GLY A 37 9.49 2.61 -11.19
C GLY A 37 8.98 1.99 -9.89
N ALA A 38 9.25 2.59 -8.71
CA ALA A 38 8.73 2.12 -7.42
C ALA A 38 7.21 1.88 -7.44
N ILE A 39 6.45 2.89 -7.91
CA ILE A 39 4.98 2.82 -7.97
C ILE A 39 4.51 1.73 -8.93
N ALA A 40 5.14 1.60 -10.10
CA ALA A 40 4.77 0.57 -11.08
C ALA A 40 5.03 -0.85 -10.53
N ARG A 41 6.20 -1.07 -9.93
CA ARG A 41 6.57 -2.35 -9.33
C ARG A 41 5.63 -2.75 -8.20
N ILE A 42 5.27 -1.81 -7.33
CA ILE A 42 4.36 -2.09 -6.21
C ILE A 42 2.94 -2.33 -6.71
N ALA A 43 2.49 -1.56 -7.70
CA ALA A 43 1.21 -1.77 -8.39
C ALA A 43 1.11 -3.18 -9.00
N GLU A 44 2.15 -3.64 -9.69
CA GLU A 44 2.24 -5.00 -10.24
C GLU A 44 2.25 -6.06 -9.13
N GLN A 45 3.00 -5.86 -8.05
CA GLN A 45 3.09 -6.80 -6.93
C GLN A 45 1.77 -6.97 -6.17
N THR A 46 0.96 -5.91 -6.07
CA THR A 46 -0.29 -5.93 -5.31
C THR A 46 -1.54 -6.02 -6.18
N GLY A 47 -1.39 -6.04 -7.51
CA GLY A 47 -2.51 -6.01 -8.46
C GLY A 47 -3.33 -4.73 -8.42
N VAL A 48 -2.78 -3.65 -7.85
CA VAL A 48 -3.44 -2.35 -7.77
C VAL A 48 -3.14 -1.56 -9.03
N HIS A 49 -4.11 -0.82 -9.56
CA HIS A 49 -3.86 0.06 -10.69
C HIS A 49 -2.81 1.13 -10.33
N LYS A 50 -1.76 1.21 -11.15
CA LYS A 50 -0.66 2.18 -10.98
C LYS A 50 -1.18 3.62 -10.82
N GLU A 51 -2.17 4.03 -11.59
CA GLU A 51 -2.76 5.38 -11.54
C GLU A 51 -3.48 5.65 -10.21
N ALA A 52 -4.14 4.64 -9.64
CA ALA A 52 -4.76 4.75 -8.33
C ALA A 52 -3.68 4.90 -7.24
N LEU A 53 -2.66 4.05 -7.28
CA LEU A 53 -1.53 4.11 -6.36
C LEU A 53 -0.78 5.45 -6.42
N GLN A 54 -0.59 6.01 -7.62
CA GLN A 54 0.01 7.33 -7.79
C GLN A 54 -0.83 8.43 -7.17
N THR A 55 -2.16 8.36 -7.29
CA THR A 55 -3.08 9.32 -6.66
C THR A 55 -3.03 9.23 -5.14
N TRP A 56 -2.96 8.03 -4.59
CA TRP A 56 -2.89 7.79 -3.15
C TRP A 56 -1.56 8.26 -2.55
N VAL A 57 -0.44 7.92 -3.18
CA VAL A 57 0.90 8.37 -2.79
C VAL A 57 1.06 9.89 -2.89
N LYS A 58 0.31 10.57 -3.78
CA LYS A 58 0.30 12.02 -3.87
C LYS A 58 -0.50 12.68 -2.71
N ARG A 59 -1.44 11.95 -2.11
CA ARG A 59 -2.28 12.42 -1.00
C ARG A 59 -1.75 12.06 0.39
N ALA A 60 -0.84 11.08 0.47
CA ALA A 60 -0.14 10.66 1.68
C ALA A 60 1.05 11.57 2.00
#